data_AF-A0A6C0DUI7-F1
#
_entry.id   AF-A0A6C0DUI7-F1
#
_cell.length_a   1.000
_cell.length_b   1.000
_cell.length_c   1.000
_cell.angle_alpha   90.00
_cell.angle_beta   90.00
_cell.angle_gamma   90.00
#
_symmetry.space_group_name_H-M   'P 1'
#
loop_
_entity.id
_entity.type
_entity.pdbx_description
1 polymer ?
#
loop_
_entity_poly.entity_id
_entity_poly.type
_entity_poly.pdbx_seq_one_letter_code
_entity_poly.pdbx_strand_id
1 'polypeptide(L)'
;MASWNTYFLIKLMTVWNYCNATYSNMKNKCQNMYYYLKDYFYGYHDMWVFIPGHSLPLSLNNMVNIDMVNINWLYDNYDNTITLSNDSGDDDNTQFKFSWLSAKIQVVNSNKPSEAIEYIIDDFIEKFIVYTNSNITPSLYMVFMCWCAHTKHWFNIDDNIEFHIIDDMGEEHHFNSYNDNKNSIVIKRNKLYVVNDTKNETHIETTNSIIEGPTEVTPLKEEQNKKDE
;
A
#
# COMPACT_ATOMS: atom_id res chain seq x y z
N MET A 1 63.59 4.17 25.34
CA MET A 1 63.38 2.81 24.80
C MET A 1 62.07 2.29 25.35
N ALA A 2 61.15 1.86 24.49
CA ALA A 2 59.90 1.26 24.95
C ALA A 2 60.20 -0.05 25.69
N SER A 3 59.50 -0.29 26.80
CA SER A 3 59.69 -1.54 27.55
C SER A 3 59.18 -2.73 26.73
N TRP A 4 59.79 -3.90 26.94
CA TRP A 4 59.42 -5.13 26.22
C TRP A 4 57.93 -5.47 26.37
N ASN A 5 57.33 -5.12 27.51
CA ASN A 5 55.90 -5.25 27.78
C ASN A 5 55.04 -4.38 26.86
N THR A 6 55.48 -3.17 26.54
CA THR A 6 54.78 -2.26 25.63
C THR A 6 54.82 -2.78 24.20
N TYR A 7 55.94 -3.36 23.76
CA TYR A 7 56.06 -3.99 22.44
C TYR A 7 55.15 -5.22 22.30
N PHE A 8 55.08 -6.05 23.35
CA PHE A 8 54.20 -7.21 23.39
C PHE A 8 52.73 -6.80 23.29
N LEU A 9 52.30 -5.79 24.06
CA LEU A 9 50.93 -5.26 24.00
C LEU A 9 50.57 -4.71 22.61
N ILE A 10 51.48 -3.97 21.97
CA ILE A 10 51.25 -3.45 20.61
C ILE A 10 51.05 -4.61 19.63
N LYS A 11 51.89 -5.65 19.69
CA LYS A 11 51.74 -6.84 18.83
C LYS A 11 50.43 -7.58 19.09
N LEU A 12 50.03 -7.73 20.35
CA LEU A 12 48.78 -8.37 20.73
C LEU A 12 47.56 -7.59 20.19
N MET A 13 47.55 -6.27 20.32
CA MET A 13 46.54 -5.40 19.73
C MET A 13 46.51 -5.49 18.20
N THR A 14 47.67 -5.59 17.56
CA THR A 14 47.75 -5.73 16.09
C THR A 14 47.13 -7.05 15.62
N VAL A 15 47.43 -8.15 16.33
CA VAL A 15 46.84 -9.47 16.04
C VAL A 15 45.34 -9.45 16.30
N TRP A 16 44.88 -8.85 17.40
CA TRP A 16 43.46 -8.72 17.70
C TRP A 16 42.70 -7.96 16.62
N ASN A 17 43.23 -6.81 16.18
CA ASN A 17 42.64 -6.03 15.09
C ASN A 17 42.59 -6.82 13.77
N TYR A 18 43.65 -7.58 13.46
CA TYR A 18 43.67 -8.44 12.29
C TYR A 18 42.61 -9.56 12.37
N CYS A 19 42.47 -10.20 13.54
CA CYS A 19 41.43 -11.20 13.78
C CYS A 19 40.03 -10.61 13.64
N ASN A 20 39.76 -9.44 14.23
CA ASN A 20 38.47 -8.76 14.12
C ASN A 20 38.15 -8.34 12.68
N ALA A 21 39.13 -7.83 11.94
CA ALA A 21 38.97 -7.48 10.54
C ALA A 21 38.67 -8.73 9.68
N THR A 22 39.39 -9.82 9.92
CA THR A 22 39.18 -11.09 9.21
C THR A 22 37.81 -11.67 9.52
N TYR A 23 37.39 -11.66 10.79
CA TYR A 23 36.07 -12.11 11.21
C TYR A 23 34.96 -11.29 10.57
N SER A 24 35.08 -9.95 10.59
CA SER A 24 34.09 -9.05 10.00
C SER A 24 33.99 -9.26 8.48
N ASN A 25 35.12 -9.41 7.79
CA ASN A 25 35.15 -9.72 6.36
C ASN A 25 34.52 -11.08 6.05
N MET A 26 34.79 -12.10 6.88
CA MET A 26 34.20 -13.42 6.70
C MET A 26 32.68 -13.39 6.91
N LYS A 27 32.22 -12.70 7.96
CA LYS A 27 30.79 -12.48 8.21
C LYS A 27 30.10 -11.81 7.03
N ASN A 28 30.67 -10.72 6.51
CA ASN A 28 30.13 -10.01 5.36
C ASN A 28 30.09 -10.91 4.11
N LYS A 29 31.13 -11.70 3.85
CA LYS A 29 31.13 -12.67 2.74
C LYS A 29 30.05 -13.73 2.90
N CYS A 30 29.86 -14.29 4.09
CA CYS A 30 28.81 -15.26 4.36
C CYS A 30 27.42 -14.65 4.19
N GLN A 31 27.21 -13.42 4.67
CA GLN A 31 25.94 -12.69 4.46
C GLN A 31 25.69 -12.45 2.97
N ASN A 32 26.69 -11.95 2.23
CA ASN A 32 26.56 -11.73 0.79
C ASN A 32 26.27 -13.02 0.02
N MET A 33 26.91 -14.14 0.40
CA MET A 33 26.63 -15.44 -0.20
C MET A 33 25.22 -15.93 0.12
N TYR A 34 24.75 -15.71 1.36
CA TYR A 34 23.38 -16.02 1.75
C TYR A 34 22.36 -15.22 0.93
N TYR A 35 22.55 -13.90 0.79
CA TYR A 35 21.69 -13.05 -0.04
C TYR A 35 21.72 -13.49 -1.50
N TYR A 36 22.91 -13.76 -2.06
CA TYR A 36 23.02 -14.28 -3.43
C TYR A 36 22.25 -15.59 -3.64
N LEU A 37 22.36 -16.54 -2.70
CA LEU A 37 21.61 -17.79 -2.78
C LEU A 37 20.11 -17.55 -2.61
N LYS A 38 19.70 -16.65 -1.72
CA LYS A 38 18.30 -16.25 -1.55
C LYS A 38 17.76 -15.69 -2.87
N ASP A 39 18.46 -14.75 -3.48
CA ASP A 39 18.03 -14.10 -4.73
C ASP A 39 17.99 -15.09 -5.90
N TYR A 40 18.96 -16.01 -5.97
CA TYR A 40 19.01 -17.04 -7.01
C TYR A 40 17.84 -18.03 -6.91
N PHE A 41 17.48 -18.48 -5.70
CA PHE A 41 16.43 -19.48 -5.51
C PHE A 41 15.03 -18.88 -5.40
N TYR A 42 14.90 -17.67 -4.85
CA TYR A 42 13.62 -17.06 -4.51
C TYR A 42 13.37 -15.72 -5.21
N GLY A 43 14.43 -14.97 -5.53
CA GLY A 43 14.37 -13.55 -5.86
C GLY A 43 13.61 -13.19 -7.13
N TYR A 44 13.52 -14.07 -8.12
CA TYR A 44 12.71 -13.78 -9.31
C TYR A 44 11.37 -14.52 -9.31
N HIS A 45 11.30 -15.64 -8.58
CA HIS A 45 10.21 -16.60 -8.73
C HIS A 45 8.88 -16.14 -8.13
N ASP A 46 8.96 -15.41 -7.03
CA ASP A 46 7.81 -14.97 -6.24
C ASP A 46 7.66 -13.45 -6.19
N MET A 47 8.29 -12.74 -7.13
CA MET A 47 8.13 -11.28 -7.28
C MET A 47 7.13 -10.91 -8.36
N TRP A 48 6.38 -9.85 -8.09
CA TRP A 48 5.34 -9.31 -8.94
C TRP A 48 5.58 -7.81 -9.13
N VAL A 49 5.43 -7.32 -10.36
CA VAL A 49 5.61 -5.90 -10.67
C VAL A 49 4.32 -5.26 -11.11
N PHE A 50 4.12 -4.02 -10.67
CA PHE A 50 3.04 -3.14 -11.11
C PHE A 50 3.60 -2.10 -12.07
N ILE A 51 3.15 -2.19 -13.31
CA ILE A 51 3.57 -1.33 -14.41
C ILE A 51 2.41 -0.38 -14.74
N PRO A 52 2.66 0.93 -14.88
CA PRO A 52 1.62 1.87 -15.24
C PRO A 52 0.99 1.50 -16.59
N GLY A 53 -0.33 1.53 -16.67
CA GLY A 53 -1.10 1.16 -17.86
C GLY A 53 -1.45 -0.32 -17.98
N HIS A 54 -0.95 -1.19 -17.10
CA HIS A 54 -1.38 -2.58 -16.99
C HIS A 54 -2.38 -2.74 -15.85
N SER A 55 -3.43 -3.54 -16.10
CA SER A 55 -4.46 -3.84 -15.10
C SER A 55 -4.05 -4.94 -14.13
N LEU A 56 -3.17 -5.87 -14.51
CA LEU A 56 -2.72 -6.98 -13.67
C LEU A 56 -1.22 -6.88 -13.39
N PRO A 57 -0.77 -7.26 -12.17
CA PRO A 57 0.65 -7.37 -11.90
C PRO A 57 1.25 -8.51 -12.73
N LEU A 58 2.48 -8.32 -13.17
CA LEU A 58 3.22 -9.33 -13.94
C LEU A 58 4.26 -9.99 -13.05
N SER A 59 4.38 -11.32 -13.13
CA SER A 59 5.47 -12.03 -12.47
C SER A 59 6.80 -11.64 -13.11
N LEU A 60 7.78 -11.29 -12.28
CA LEU A 60 9.10 -10.85 -12.71
C LEU A 60 9.82 -11.90 -13.57
N ASN A 61 9.58 -13.19 -13.33
CA ASN A 61 10.09 -14.31 -14.13
C ASN A 61 9.76 -14.21 -15.63
N ASN A 62 8.59 -13.67 -15.95
CA ASN A 62 8.07 -13.66 -17.30
C ASN A 62 8.50 -12.40 -18.06
N MET A 63 9.28 -11.53 -17.42
CA MET A 63 9.71 -10.27 -18.00
C MET A 63 11.13 -10.37 -18.56
N VAL A 64 11.26 -9.99 -19.83
CA VAL A 64 12.56 -9.85 -20.50
C VAL A 64 12.83 -8.35 -20.66
N ASN A 65 14.07 -7.91 -20.39
CA ASN A 65 14.48 -6.49 -20.42
C ASN A 65 13.78 -5.61 -19.38
N ILE A 66 13.82 -6.02 -18.11
CA ILE A 66 13.27 -5.28 -16.97
C ILE A 66 13.78 -3.83 -16.92
N ASP A 67 15.05 -3.60 -17.26
CA ASP A 67 15.69 -2.27 -17.25
C ASP A 67 15.05 -1.25 -18.19
N MET A 68 14.26 -1.70 -19.19
CA MET A 68 13.56 -0.82 -20.13
C MET A 68 12.11 -0.54 -19.71
N VAL A 69 11.60 -1.25 -18.70
CA VAL A 69 10.22 -1.12 -18.24
C VAL A 69 10.20 -0.21 -17.02
N ASN A 70 9.36 0.83 -17.08
CA ASN A 70 9.14 1.71 -15.95
C ASN A 70 8.29 0.99 -14.89
N ILE A 71 8.94 0.33 -13.93
CA ILE A 71 8.28 -0.36 -12.81
C ILE A 71 7.94 0.68 -11.74
N ASN A 72 6.68 0.77 -11.37
CA ASN A 72 6.27 1.70 -10.32
C ASN A 72 6.40 1.04 -8.93
N TRP A 73 5.83 -0.16 -8.78
CA TRP A 73 5.88 -0.92 -7.54
C TRP A 73 6.33 -2.35 -7.78
N LEU A 74 7.11 -2.87 -6.83
CA LEU A 74 7.58 -4.24 -6.77
C LEU A 74 7.00 -4.91 -5.52
N TYR A 75 6.27 -5.99 -5.68
CA TYR A 75 5.79 -6.83 -4.59
C TYR A 75 6.62 -8.10 -4.50
N ASP A 76 7.23 -8.34 -3.34
CA ASP A 76 7.89 -9.58 -2.97
C ASP A 76 6.94 -10.42 -2.09
N ASN A 77 6.50 -11.55 -2.65
CA ASN A 77 5.58 -12.45 -1.98
C ASN A 77 6.22 -13.29 -0.87
N TYR A 78 7.55 -13.44 -0.86
CA TYR A 78 8.25 -14.20 0.18
C TYR A 78 8.29 -13.41 1.49
N ASP A 79 8.65 -12.13 1.40
CA ASP A 79 8.75 -11.23 2.55
C ASP A 79 7.43 -10.47 2.83
N ASN A 80 6.38 -10.67 2.02
CA ASN A 80 5.10 -9.93 2.06
C ASN A 80 5.31 -8.41 2.03
N THR A 81 6.16 -7.93 1.13
CA THR A 81 6.54 -6.51 1.08
C THR A 81 6.25 -5.92 -0.29
N ILE A 82 5.73 -4.69 -0.32
CA ILE A 82 5.61 -3.91 -1.55
C ILE A 82 6.51 -2.68 -1.45
N THR A 83 7.31 -2.44 -2.49
CA THR A 83 8.35 -1.40 -2.52
C THR A 83 8.16 -0.51 -3.74
N LEU A 84 8.27 0.79 -3.53
CA LEU A 84 8.30 1.78 -4.61
C LEU A 84 9.65 1.72 -5.33
N SER A 85 9.66 1.38 -6.61
CA SER A 85 10.88 1.14 -7.40
C SER A 85 11.48 2.39 -8.04
N ASN A 86 10.69 3.45 -8.19
CA ASN A 86 11.03 4.59 -9.04
C ASN A 86 11.71 5.77 -8.36
N ASP A 87 11.99 5.71 -7.05
CA ASP A 87 12.67 6.81 -6.40
C ASP A 87 14.18 6.66 -6.60
N SER A 88 14.75 7.53 -7.43
CA SER A 88 16.18 7.60 -7.80
C SER A 88 17.14 7.93 -6.63
N GLY A 89 16.67 7.80 -5.39
CA GLY A 89 17.44 7.89 -4.16
C GLY A 89 17.04 6.74 -3.25
N ASP A 90 17.87 5.71 -3.18
CA ASP A 90 17.74 4.53 -2.30
C ASP A 90 17.56 4.85 -0.79
N ASP A 91 17.61 6.13 -0.38
CA ASP A 91 17.61 6.57 1.02
C ASP A 91 16.25 7.06 1.56
N ASP A 92 15.20 7.23 0.73
CA ASP A 92 13.94 7.86 1.19
C ASP A 92 12.77 6.89 1.43
N ASN A 93 12.91 5.62 1.04
CA ASN A 93 11.87 4.62 1.28
C ASN A 93 11.79 4.24 2.76
N THR A 94 10.73 4.70 3.41
CA THR A 94 10.42 4.41 4.81
C THR A 94 9.45 3.23 4.91
N GLN A 95 9.61 2.46 5.98
CA GLN A 95 8.73 1.33 6.28
C GLN A 95 7.42 1.79 6.92
N PHE A 96 6.30 1.38 6.34
CA PHE A 96 4.95 1.61 6.86
C PHE A 96 4.16 0.32 7.00
N LYS A 97 3.21 0.34 7.94
CA LYS A 97 2.18 -0.69 8.14
C LYS A 97 0.79 -0.06 8.17
N PHE A 98 -0.22 -0.84 7.85
CA PHE A 98 -1.61 -0.42 7.98
C PHE A 98 -2.03 -0.30 9.44
N SER A 99 -2.80 0.75 9.76
CA SER A 99 -3.41 0.93 11.09
C SER A 99 -4.81 0.30 11.14
N TRP A 100 -4.93 -0.94 10.67
CA TRP A 100 -6.19 -1.68 10.66
C TRP A 100 -6.17 -2.67 11.82
N LEU A 101 -7.25 -2.74 12.59
CA LEU A 101 -7.43 -3.76 13.63
C LEU A 101 -7.90 -5.08 13.04
N SER A 102 -8.74 -5.01 12.00
CA SER A 102 -9.19 -6.17 11.24
C SER A 102 -9.63 -5.72 9.85
N ALA A 103 -9.49 -6.60 8.88
CA ALA A 103 -9.95 -6.39 7.52
C ALA A 103 -10.47 -7.69 6.91
N LYS A 104 -11.54 -7.56 6.14
CA LYS A 104 -12.05 -8.61 5.28
C LYS A 104 -12.31 -8.10 3.86
N ILE A 105 -12.22 -9.01 2.91
CA ILE A 105 -12.57 -8.76 1.52
C ILE A 105 -13.88 -9.48 1.24
N GLN A 106 -14.87 -8.75 0.73
CA GLN A 106 -16.09 -9.29 0.19
C GLN A 106 -16.01 -9.27 -1.33
N VAL A 107 -16.23 -10.42 -1.94
CA VAL A 107 -16.26 -10.60 -3.40
C VAL A 107 -17.69 -10.92 -3.81
N VAL A 108 -18.29 -10.03 -4.60
CA VAL A 108 -19.64 -10.20 -5.13
C VAL A 108 -19.53 -10.56 -6.60
N ASN A 109 -19.94 -11.78 -6.96
CA ASN A 109 -19.89 -12.24 -8.34
C ASN A 109 -20.96 -11.54 -9.19
N SER A 110 -20.58 -10.96 -10.32
CA SER A 110 -21.51 -10.26 -11.21
C SER A 110 -22.64 -11.15 -11.76
N ASN A 111 -22.40 -12.45 -11.91
CA ASN A 111 -23.40 -13.40 -12.41
C ASN A 111 -24.35 -13.88 -11.31
N LYS A 112 -23.98 -13.74 -10.04
CA LYS A 112 -24.77 -14.18 -8.88
C LYS A 112 -24.58 -13.20 -7.71
N PRO A 113 -25.20 -12.02 -7.76
CA PRO A 113 -25.02 -10.98 -6.75
C PRO A 113 -25.49 -11.38 -5.35
N SER A 114 -26.30 -12.44 -5.23
CA SER A 114 -26.75 -13.00 -3.96
C SER A 114 -25.74 -13.94 -3.28
N GLU A 115 -24.68 -14.36 -3.97
CA GLU A 115 -23.60 -15.20 -3.43
C GLU A 115 -22.34 -14.35 -3.24
N ALA A 116 -22.27 -13.60 -2.13
CA ALA A 116 -21.07 -12.89 -1.73
C ALA A 116 -20.15 -13.83 -0.93
N ILE A 117 -18.87 -13.86 -1.29
CA ILE A 117 -17.85 -14.65 -0.58
C ILE A 117 -17.00 -13.70 0.24
N GLU A 118 -16.79 -14.03 1.51
CA GLU A 118 -15.97 -13.22 2.42
C GLU A 118 -14.66 -13.92 2.77
N TYR A 119 -13.58 -13.15 2.78
CA TYR A 119 -12.24 -13.59 3.13
C TYR A 119 -11.67 -12.71 4.23
N ILE A 120 -11.27 -13.30 5.36
CA ILE A 120 -10.55 -12.59 6.41
C ILE A 120 -9.08 -12.46 5.99
N ILE A 121 -8.53 -11.25 6.05
CA ILE A 121 -7.16 -10.97 5.58
C ILE A 121 -6.22 -10.47 6.68
N ASP A 122 -6.63 -10.59 7.94
CA ASP A 122 -5.86 -10.13 9.11
C ASP A 122 -4.43 -10.67 9.12
N ASP A 123 -4.27 -11.98 8.91
CA ASP A 123 -2.95 -12.65 8.88
C ASP A 123 -2.02 -12.10 7.80
N PHE A 124 -2.59 -11.65 6.68
CA PHE A 124 -1.84 -11.03 5.59
C PHE A 124 -1.46 -9.60 5.97
N ILE A 125 -2.43 -8.78 6.39
CA ILE A 125 -2.21 -7.36 6.71
C ILE A 125 -1.24 -7.15 7.87
N GLU A 126 -1.25 -8.03 8.88
CA GLU A 126 -0.32 -7.94 10.03
C GLU A 126 1.17 -8.01 9.58
N LYS A 127 1.42 -8.85 8.58
CA LYS A 127 2.76 -9.12 8.02
C LYS A 127 3.09 -8.23 6.83
N PHE A 128 2.08 -7.68 6.16
CA PHE A 128 2.25 -6.88 4.97
C PHE A 128 2.96 -5.56 5.30
N ILE A 129 4.05 -5.29 4.59
CA ILE A 129 4.91 -4.12 4.79
C ILE A 129 4.96 -3.32 3.50
N VAL A 130 4.84 -2.00 3.63
CA VAL A 130 4.95 -1.07 2.51
C VAL A 130 6.22 -0.23 2.68
N TYR A 131 7.11 -0.29 1.71
CA TYR A 131 8.27 0.59 1.59
C TYR A 131 7.98 1.67 0.55
N THR A 132 7.82 2.90 1.01
CA THR A 132 7.53 4.03 0.13
C THR A 132 8.00 5.35 0.75
N ASN A 133 7.89 6.45 0.01
CA ASN A 133 8.07 7.79 0.56
C ASN A 133 6.75 8.34 1.13
N SER A 134 6.80 9.49 1.80
CA SER A 134 5.62 10.09 2.44
C SER A 134 4.53 10.62 1.48
N ASN A 135 4.83 10.73 0.19
CA ASN A 135 3.95 11.37 -0.80
C ASN A 135 3.28 10.36 -1.74
N ILE A 136 3.82 9.16 -1.85
CA ILE A 136 3.38 8.13 -2.79
C ILE A 136 2.93 6.91 -1.99
N THR A 137 1.72 6.44 -2.22
CA THR A 137 1.15 5.29 -1.51
C THR A 137 0.61 4.29 -2.53
N PRO A 138 0.63 2.98 -2.22
CA PRO A 138 -0.06 2.01 -3.07
C PRO A 138 -1.57 2.30 -3.05
N SER A 139 -2.27 1.94 -4.12
CA SER A 139 -3.73 1.99 -4.11
C SER A 139 -4.32 0.78 -3.39
N LEU A 140 -5.59 0.86 -3.00
CA LEU A 140 -6.27 -0.26 -2.36
C LEU A 140 -6.36 -1.48 -3.31
N TYR A 141 -6.50 -1.22 -4.61
CA TYR A 141 -6.39 -2.23 -5.65
C TYR A 141 -5.02 -2.94 -5.62
N MET A 142 -3.91 -2.22 -5.48
CA MET A 142 -2.59 -2.86 -5.37
C MET A 142 -2.50 -3.78 -4.15
N VAL A 143 -3.05 -3.37 -3.01
CA VAL A 143 -3.10 -4.21 -1.79
C VAL A 143 -3.90 -5.49 -2.05
N PHE A 144 -5.06 -5.37 -2.71
CA PHE A 144 -5.87 -6.52 -3.13
C PHE A 144 -5.06 -7.49 -4.02
N MET A 145 -4.37 -6.96 -5.03
CA MET A 145 -3.59 -7.77 -5.96
C MET A 145 -2.40 -8.46 -5.27
N CYS A 146 -1.77 -7.81 -4.28
CA CYS A 146 -0.73 -8.44 -3.46
C CYS A 146 -1.31 -9.61 -2.65
N TRP A 147 -2.48 -9.44 -2.05
CA TRP A 147 -3.17 -10.52 -1.34
C TRP A 147 -3.55 -11.69 -2.26
N CYS A 148 -4.04 -11.41 -3.47
CA CYS A 148 -4.31 -12.42 -4.50
C CYS A 148 -3.06 -13.19 -4.89
N ALA A 149 -1.94 -12.50 -5.11
CA ALA A 149 -0.65 -13.13 -5.39
C ALA A 149 -0.17 -14.00 -4.21
N HIS A 150 -0.36 -13.54 -2.98
CA HIS A 150 0.01 -14.27 -1.76
C HIS A 150 -0.76 -15.57 -1.57
N THR A 151 -2.08 -15.48 -1.69
CA THR A 151 -2.97 -16.63 -1.52
C THR A 151 -3.07 -17.49 -2.78
N LYS A 152 -2.56 -17.02 -3.92
CA LYS A 152 -2.73 -17.63 -5.26
C LYS A 152 -4.21 -17.77 -5.66
N HIS A 153 -5.06 -16.90 -5.14
CA HIS A 153 -6.48 -16.83 -5.48
C HIS A 153 -6.71 -15.66 -6.43
N TRP A 154 -7.33 -15.94 -7.57
CA TRP A 154 -7.62 -14.93 -8.60
C TRP A 154 -9.11 -14.89 -8.88
N PHE A 155 -9.61 -13.69 -9.13
CA PHE A 155 -11.03 -13.39 -9.35
C PHE A 155 -11.27 -12.91 -10.78
N ASN A 156 -12.52 -12.94 -11.22
CA ASN A 156 -12.84 -12.41 -12.54
C ASN A 156 -12.79 -10.88 -12.52
N ILE A 157 -12.51 -10.30 -13.69
CA ILE A 157 -12.43 -8.84 -13.82
C ILE A 157 -13.78 -8.15 -13.55
N ASP A 158 -14.88 -8.87 -13.76
CA ASP A 158 -16.23 -8.37 -13.54
C ASP A 158 -16.69 -8.54 -12.08
N ASP A 159 -15.92 -9.20 -11.22
CA ASP A 159 -16.31 -9.39 -9.82
C ASP A 159 -16.13 -8.07 -9.04
N ASN A 160 -17.12 -7.69 -8.23
CA ASN A 160 -17.03 -6.48 -7.41
C ASN A 160 -16.30 -6.81 -6.11
N ILE A 161 -15.21 -6.08 -5.85
CA ILE A 161 -14.32 -6.30 -4.71
C ILE A 161 -14.47 -5.16 -3.70
N GLU A 162 -14.92 -5.50 -2.50
CA GLU A 162 -15.15 -4.56 -1.40
C GLU A 162 -14.30 -4.91 -0.19
N PHE A 163 -13.64 -3.92 0.38
CA PHE A 163 -12.89 -4.01 1.63
C PHE A 163 -13.77 -3.53 2.78
N HIS A 164 -13.90 -4.35 3.81
CA HIS A 164 -14.50 -3.95 5.07
C HIS A 164 -13.38 -3.89 6.09
N ILE A 165 -13.08 -2.69 6.56
CA ILE A 165 -11.90 -2.40 7.39
C ILE A 165 -12.38 -1.83 8.71
N ILE A 166 -11.87 -2.38 9.81
CA ILE A 166 -12.00 -1.79 11.15
C ILE A 166 -10.68 -1.07 11.44
N ASP A 167 -10.72 0.25 11.58
CA ASP A 167 -9.53 1.07 11.83
C ASP A 167 -9.06 0.99 13.30
N ASP A 168 -7.95 1.67 13.62
CA ASP A 168 -7.38 1.72 14.96
C ASP A 168 -8.23 2.46 16.01
N MET A 169 -9.28 3.15 15.58
CA MET A 169 -10.30 3.76 16.44
C MET A 169 -11.50 2.83 16.66
N GLY A 170 -11.56 1.70 15.97
CA GLY A 170 -12.67 0.74 16.03
C GLY A 170 -13.85 1.12 15.13
N GLU A 171 -13.66 2.06 14.19
CA GLU A 171 -14.69 2.42 13.22
C GLU A 171 -14.65 1.47 12.01
N GLU A 172 -15.83 1.00 11.59
CA GLU A 172 -15.99 0.14 10.42
C GLU A 172 -16.22 0.99 9.16
N HIS A 173 -15.41 0.71 8.12
CA HIS A 173 -15.46 1.42 6.85
C HIS A 173 -15.53 0.42 5.68
N HIS A 174 -16.25 0.83 4.65
CA HIS A 174 -16.48 0.03 3.44
C HIS A 174 -15.88 0.74 2.23
N PHE A 175 -15.00 0.06 1.50
CA PHE A 175 -14.27 0.64 0.38
C PHE A 175 -14.30 -0.29 -0.84
N ASN A 176 -14.72 0.24 -1.98
CA ASN A 176 -14.59 -0.48 -3.25
C ASN A 176 -13.14 -0.41 -3.74
N SER A 177 -12.55 -1.56 -4.07
CA SER A 177 -11.16 -1.71 -4.53
C SER A 177 -10.88 -0.96 -5.84
N TYR A 178 -11.86 -0.89 -6.76
CA TYR A 178 -11.67 -0.27 -8.08
C TYR A 178 -11.91 1.24 -8.11
N ASN A 179 -12.34 1.83 -6.99
CA ASN A 179 -12.70 3.24 -6.91
C ASN A 179 -11.55 4.11 -6.38
N ASP A 180 -10.39 4.00 -7.03
CA ASP A 180 -9.16 4.72 -6.66
C ASP A 180 -9.35 6.26 -6.63
N ASN A 181 -10.32 6.79 -7.37
CA ASN A 181 -10.63 8.22 -7.37
C ASN A 181 -11.38 8.70 -6.11
N LYS A 182 -11.93 7.78 -5.31
CA LYS A 182 -12.67 8.11 -4.07
C LYS A 182 -11.95 7.63 -2.81
N ASN A 183 -11.15 6.58 -2.93
CA ASN A 183 -10.47 5.95 -1.81
C ASN A 183 -8.98 6.18 -1.96
N SER A 184 -8.41 6.97 -1.06
CA SER A 184 -6.98 7.23 -1.01
C SER A 184 -6.35 6.62 0.23
N ILE A 185 -5.11 6.15 0.10
CA ILE A 185 -4.30 5.73 1.25
C ILE A 185 -3.44 6.92 1.66
N VAL A 186 -3.46 7.27 2.95
CA VAL A 186 -2.74 8.42 3.49
C VAL A 186 -1.81 7.95 4.60
N ILE A 187 -0.59 8.48 4.59
CA ILE A 187 0.39 8.23 5.65
C ILE A 187 0.19 9.25 6.78
N LYS A 188 -0.08 8.77 7.99
CA LYS A 188 -0.11 9.59 9.22
C LYS A 188 0.62 8.84 10.32
N ARG A 189 1.47 9.54 11.09
CA ARG A 189 2.17 8.97 12.26
C ARG A 189 2.90 7.64 11.94
N ASN A 190 3.55 7.56 10.77
CA ASN A 190 4.24 6.37 10.28
C ASN A 190 3.35 5.13 10.09
N LYS A 191 2.06 5.33 9.83
CA LYS A 191 1.10 4.28 9.48
C LYS A 191 0.23 4.67 8.29
N LEU A 192 -0.30 3.67 7.62
CA LEU A 192 -1.20 3.81 6.47
C LEU A 192 -2.66 3.75 6.94
N TYR A 193 -3.44 4.72 6.47
CA TYR A 193 -4.87 4.84 6.70
C TYR A 193 -5.59 4.90 5.37
N VAL A 194 -6.78 4.31 5.26
CA VAL A 194 -7.66 4.51 4.10
C VAL A 194 -8.61 5.65 4.42
N VAL A 195 -8.72 6.61 3.52
CA VAL A 195 -9.61 7.77 3.65
C VAL A 195 -10.53 7.80 2.44
N ASN A 196 -11.79 8.17 2.68
CA ASN A 196 -12.74 8.43 1.61
C ASN A 196 -12.76 9.93 1.33
N ASP A 197 -12.28 10.34 0.16
CA ASP A 197 -12.08 11.75 -0.19
C ASP A 197 -13.41 12.51 -0.36
N THR A 198 -14.53 11.79 -0.46
CA THR A 198 -15.88 12.37 -0.58
C THR A 198 -16.38 13.09 0.67
N LYS A 199 -15.76 12.92 1.85
CA LYS A 199 -16.20 13.57 3.10
C LYS A 199 -15.72 15.03 3.25
N ASN A 200 -14.91 15.56 2.33
CA ASN A 200 -14.35 16.92 2.44
C ASN A 200 -15.21 18.03 1.78
N GLU A 201 -16.39 17.73 1.23
CA GLU A 201 -17.24 18.74 0.55
C GLU A 201 -18.38 19.34 1.40
N THR A 202 -18.52 19.01 2.69
CA THR A 202 -19.58 19.58 3.52
C THR A 202 -19.06 20.24 4.79
N HIS A 203 -18.51 21.45 4.64
CA HIS A 203 -18.54 22.51 5.66
C HIS A 203 -18.40 23.89 4.99
N ILE A 204 -19.36 24.24 4.13
CA ILE A 204 -19.73 25.65 3.98
C ILE A 204 -20.86 25.86 4.97
N GLU A 205 -20.53 26.48 6.10
CA GLU A 205 -21.47 26.94 7.09
C GLU A 205 -22.51 27.85 6.43
N THR A 206 -23.75 27.37 6.36
CA THR A 206 -24.92 28.21 6.16
C THR A 206 -25.06 29.13 7.36
N THR A 207 -24.39 30.28 7.34
CA THR A 207 -24.69 31.39 8.25
C THR A 207 -25.87 32.17 7.67
N ASN A 208 -27.05 31.85 8.20
CA ASN A 208 -28.24 32.68 8.09
C ASN A 208 -27.92 34.11 8.58
N SER A 209 -28.06 35.10 7.70
CA SER A 209 -28.34 36.47 8.14
C SER A 209 -29.79 36.80 7.79
N ILE A 210 -30.58 36.89 8.86
CA ILE A 210 -31.94 37.39 8.93
C ILE A 210 -31.87 38.90 8.68
N ILE A 211 -32.59 39.42 7.69
CA ILE A 211 -33.06 40.81 7.69
C ILE A 211 -34.56 40.78 7.37
N GLU A 212 -35.33 41.30 8.31
CA GLU A 212 -36.77 41.41 8.31
C GLU A 212 -37.29 42.53 7.40
N GLY A 213 -38.27 42.19 6.55
CA GLY A 213 -39.47 42.98 6.23
C GLY A 213 -39.42 44.06 5.13
N PRO A 214 -40.59 44.57 4.66
CA PRO A 214 -41.96 44.14 4.92
C PRO A 214 -42.80 43.84 3.65
N THR A 215 -43.94 43.24 3.95
CA THR A 215 -45.09 42.82 3.14
C THR A 215 -45.65 43.87 2.20
N GLU A 216 -45.97 43.49 0.96
CA GLU A 216 -47.05 44.11 0.19
C GLU A 216 -47.89 43.03 -0.52
N VAL A 217 -49.20 43.11 -0.29
CA VAL A 217 -50.23 42.16 -0.70
C VAL A 217 -50.93 42.73 -1.92
N THR A 218 -51.04 42.00 -3.04
CA THR A 218 -52.29 41.96 -3.85
C THR A 218 -52.29 40.73 -4.78
N PRO A 219 -53.39 39.96 -4.86
CA PRO A 219 -53.52 38.78 -5.72
C PRO A 219 -54.05 39.13 -7.12
N LEU A 220 -53.94 38.22 -8.10
CA LEU A 220 -54.98 37.96 -9.12
C LEU A 220 -54.64 36.78 -10.05
N LYS A 221 -55.62 35.86 -10.08
CA LYS A 221 -56.15 35.05 -11.21
C LYS A 221 -55.40 33.82 -11.72
N GLU A 222 -56.03 32.69 -11.38
CA GLU A 222 -56.30 31.53 -12.22
C GLU A 222 -56.49 31.89 -13.70
N GLU A 223 -55.86 31.11 -14.59
CA GLU A 223 -56.50 30.73 -15.85
C GLU A 223 -56.06 29.32 -16.26
N GLN A 224 -57.04 28.40 -16.21
CA GLN A 224 -57.01 27.10 -16.85
C GLN A 224 -57.23 27.25 -18.36
N ASN A 225 -56.48 26.48 -19.16
CA ASN A 225 -56.85 25.94 -20.48
C ASN A 225 -55.86 24.80 -20.72
N LYS A 226 -56.19 23.51 -20.88
CA LYS A 226 -57.29 22.80 -21.54
C LYS A 226 -57.53 23.26 -22.99
N LYS A 227 -56.90 22.54 -23.93
CA LYS A 227 -57.41 22.09 -25.25
C LYS A 227 -56.28 21.31 -25.92
N ASP A 228 -56.43 19.99 -26.10
CA ASP A 228 -57.15 19.31 -27.19
C ASP A 228 -56.28 19.21 -28.45
N GLU A 229 -55.61 18.06 -28.60
CA GLU A 229 -55.54 17.14 -29.76
C GLU A 229 -54.26 16.29 -29.73
#